data_AF-A0A926HAM4-F1
#
_entry.id   AF-A0A926HAM4-F1
#
_cell.length_a   1.000
_cell.length_b   1.000
_cell.length_c   1.000
_cell.angle_alpha   90.00
_cell.angle_beta   90.00
_cell.angle_gamma   90.00
#
_symmetry.space_group_name_H-M   'P 1'
#
loop_
_entity.id
_entity.type
_entity.pdbx_description
1 polymer ?
#
loop_
_entity_poly.entity_id
_entity_poly.type
_entity_poly.pdbx_seq_one_letter_code
_entity_poly.pdbx_strand_id
1 'polypeptide(L)'
;MKPSHLLTRAPLLALLLLLFAMLAPPANAQTPPRYFSATGHHVKGAFRSFWERRGGLAVFGYPITEEFTRRADSKIVQYFERARFELDVRNGQAFVELGRLGAEITGIQQTTPALGGAFRTFWQRNGGTAIFGQPLTSEYREAQPGGGERVVQWFERAKFELVGGQVRLALLGSLLAPPQLLAPWPPDVAPGAPLNEDGTPLPPGAGGGNPG
;
A
#
# COMPACT_ATOMS: atom_id res chain seq x y z
N MET A 1 -71.69 34.47 -8.78
CA MET A 1 -70.38 34.18 -9.43
C MET A 1 -69.45 33.61 -8.37
N LYS A 2 -68.88 32.41 -8.58
CA LYS A 2 -67.82 31.79 -7.74
C LYS A 2 -66.50 32.54 -7.96
N PRO A 3 -65.54 32.61 -7.01
CA PRO A 3 -64.69 31.47 -6.59
C PRO A 3 -64.34 31.53 -5.07
N SER A 4 -63.48 30.74 -4.42
CA SER A 4 -62.90 29.39 -4.51
C SER A 4 -61.91 29.30 -3.34
N HIS A 5 -61.83 28.14 -2.68
CA HIS A 5 -60.84 27.85 -1.63
C HIS A 5 -59.39 27.98 -2.15
N LEU A 6 -58.49 28.53 -1.33
CA LEU A 6 -57.05 28.30 -1.45
C LEU A 6 -56.51 27.81 -0.10
N LEU A 7 -56.52 26.48 0.07
CA LEU A 7 -55.59 25.80 0.96
C LEU A 7 -54.22 25.79 0.26
N THR A 8 -53.27 26.56 0.77
CA THR A 8 -51.87 26.51 0.31
C THR A 8 -51.23 25.22 0.84
N ARG A 9 -51.17 24.20 -0.02
CA ARG A 9 -50.41 22.96 0.19
C ARG A 9 -48.91 23.28 0.16
N ALA A 10 -48.27 23.33 1.33
CA ALA A 10 -46.81 23.44 1.40
C ALA A 10 -46.09 22.52 2.42
N PRO A 11 -46.44 21.22 2.60
CA PRO A 11 -45.54 20.31 3.34
C PRO A 11 -44.66 19.44 2.40
N LEU A 12 -44.96 19.35 1.10
CA LEU A 12 -44.34 18.34 0.22
C LEU A 12 -42.90 18.69 -0.21
N LEU A 13 -42.54 19.97 -0.27
CA LEU A 13 -41.20 20.39 -0.70
C LEU A 13 -40.13 20.16 0.39
N ALA A 14 -40.50 20.28 1.67
CA ALA A 14 -39.60 20.02 2.80
C ALA A 14 -39.28 18.53 2.97
N LEU A 15 -40.24 17.65 2.70
CA LEU A 15 -40.03 16.20 2.73
C LEU A 15 -39.14 15.70 1.58
N LEU A 16 -39.20 16.36 0.41
CA LEU A 16 -38.35 16.03 -0.74
C LEU A 16 -36.87 16.41 -0.53
N LEU A 17 -36.58 17.50 0.17
CA LEU A 17 -35.22 17.91 0.55
C LEU A 17 -34.63 17.02 1.66
N LEU A 18 -35.45 16.55 2.60
CA LEU A 18 -35.03 15.57 3.62
C LEU A 18 -34.75 14.18 3.02
N LEU A 19 -35.44 13.79 1.94
CA LEU A 19 -35.18 12.52 1.24
C LEU A 19 -33.89 12.59 0.38
N PHE A 20 -33.50 13.77 -0.12
CA PHE A 20 -32.28 13.94 -0.92
C PHE A 20 -30.99 13.89 -0.07
N ALA A 21 -31.04 14.35 1.18
CA ALA A 21 -29.90 14.28 2.10
C ALA A 21 -29.56 12.84 2.55
N MET A 22 -30.52 11.90 2.49
CA MET A 22 -30.28 10.48 2.82
C MET A 22 -29.75 9.63 1.65
N LEU A 23 -29.72 10.17 0.42
CA LEU A 23 -29.14 9.51 -0.75
C LEU A 23 -27.76 10.04 -1.14
N ALA A 24 -27.21 11.04 -0.44
CA ALA A 24 -25.83 11.42 -0.65
C ALA A 24 -24.95 10.25 -0.20
N PRO A 25 -24.14 9.62 -1.09
CA PRO A 25 -23.13 8.68 -0.62
C PRO A 25 -22.27 9.40 0.42
N PRO A 26 -21.83 8.72 1.50
CA PRO A 26 -20.90 9.36 2.42
C PRO A 26 -19.74 9.89 1.59
N ALA A 27 -19.47 11.19 1.68
CA ALA A 27 -18.22 11.73 1.19
C ALA A 27 -17.14 10.85 1.81
N ASN A 28 -16.39 10.10 0.98
CA ASN A 28 -15.32 9.25 1.47
C ASN A 28 -14.39 10.14 2.28
N ALA A 29 -14.48 10.06 3.61
CA ALA A 29 -13.55 10.74 4.48
C ALA A 29 -12.22 10.03 4.28
N GLN A 30 -11.43 10.50 3.31
CA GLN A 30 -10.10 9.99 3.04
C GLN A 30 -9.32 10.09 4.34
N THR A 31 -8.88 8.96 4.89
CA THR A 31 -8.02 8.95 6.08
C THR A 31 -6.85 9.90 5.82
N PRO A 32 -6.59 10.89 6.69
CA PRO A 32 -5.54 11.87 6.46
C PRO A 32 -4.19 11.21 6.15
N PRO A 33 -3.24 11.87 5.47
CA PRO A 33 -1.87 11.36 5.41
C PRO A 33 -1.29 11.20 6.83
N ARG A 34 -0.46 10.17 7.04
CA ARG A 34 0.30 9.97 8.28
C ARG A 34 1.78 10.19 8.01
N TYR A 35 2.36 11.20 8.64
CA TYR A 35 3.79 11.50 8.57
C TYR A 35 4.60 10.67 9.57
N PHE A 36 5.82 10.28 9.18
CA PHE A 36 6.80 9.63 10.04
C PHE A 36 8.10 10.43 10.07
N SER A 37 8.35 11.12 11.19
CA SER A 37 9.59 11.91 11.37
C SER A 37 10.86 11.07 11.33
N ALA A 38 10.77 9.77 11.62
CA ALA A 38 11.91 8.85 11.58
C ALA A 38 12.53 8.72 10.18
N THR A 39 11.72 8.86 9.12
CA THR A 39 12.17 8.74 7.72
C THR A 39 11.87 9.98 6.90
N GLY A 40 11.00 10.86 7.40
CA GLY A 40 10.56 12.06 6.69
C GLY A 40 9.54 11.78 5.59
N HIS A 41 8.83 10.65 5.65
CA HIS A 41 7.89 10.24 4.60
C HIS A 41 6.47 10.06 5.14
N HIS A 42 5.49 10.20 4.25
CA HIS A 42 4.08 9.97 4.55
C HIS A 42 3.60 8.61 4.07
N VAL A 43 2.49 8.15 4.64
CA VAL A 43 1.64 7.13 4.02
C VAL A 43 0.21 7.64 3.98
N LYS A 44 -0.50 7.48 2.85
CA LYS A 44 -1.86 7.98 2.66
C LYS A 44 -2.74 7.02 1.85
N GLY A 45 -4.03 7.36 1.74
CA GLY A 45 -4.97 6.69 0.84
C GLY A 45 -5.01 5.15 0.97
N ALA A 46 -4.96 4.48 -0.18
CA ALA A 46 -5.01 3.02 -0.26
C ALA A 46 -3.81 2.35 0.42
N PHE A 47 -2.60 2.92 0.28
CA PHE A 47 -1.40 2.38 0.92
C PHE A 47 -1.44 2.51 2.44
N ARG A 48 -1.92 3.63 2.98
CA ARG A 48 -2.12 3.78 4.44
C ARG A 48 -3.10 2.74 4.96
N SER A 49 -4.24 2.62 4.28
CA SER A 49 -5.29 1.68 4.64
C SER A 49 -4.79 0.23 4.62
N PHE A 50 -3.99 -0.14 3.61
CA PHE A 50 -3.39 -1.47 3.52
C PHE A 50 -2.32 -1.68 4.59
N TRP A 51 -1.40 -0.73 4.77
CA TRP A 51 -0.34 -0.77 5.77
C TRP A 51 -0.91 -0.98 7.17
N GLU A 52 -1.89 -0.19 7.59
CA GLU A 52 -2.52 -0.27 8.92
C GLU A 52 -3.20 -1.62 9.14
N ARG A 53 -3.96 -2.12 8.15
CA ARG A 53 -4.67 -3.41 8.27
C ARG A 53 -3.77 -4.64 8.23
N ARG A 54 -2.55 -4.53 7.68
CA ARG A 54 -1.65 -5.66 7.45
C ARG A 54 -0.45 -5.70 8.42
N GLY A 55 -0.57 -5.01 9.56
CA GLY A 55 0.42 -5.05 10.66
C GLY A 55 1.38 -3.87 10.69
N GLY A 56 1.28 -2.95 9.74
CA GLY A 56 1.96 -1.67 9.70
C GLY A 56 3.45 -1.76 9.98
N LEU A 57 3.90 -0.98 10.96
CA LEU A 57 5.32 -0.82 11.31
C LEU A 57 6.00 -2.16 11.63
N ALA A 58 5.31 -3.08 12.31
CA ALA A 58 5.87 -4.35 12.73
C ALA A 58 6.18 -5.29 11.55
N VAL A 59 5.42 -5.18 10.46
CA VAL A 59 5.56 -6.04 9.28
C VAL A 59 6.35 -5.37 8.17
N PHE A 60 5.98 -4.14 7.78
CA PHE A 60 6.54 -3.45 6.62
C PHE A 60 7.63 -2.43 6.95
N GLY A 61 7.67 -1.95 8.20
CA GLY A 61 8.50 -0.83 8.57
C GLY A 61 7.91 0.52 8.21
N TYR A 62 8.76 1.55 8.30
CA TYR A 62 8.43 2.91 7.91
C TYR A 62 8.33 3.05 6.38
N PRO A 63 7.49 3.98 5.86
CA PRO A 63 7.63 4.44 4.49
C PRO A 63 9.01 5.11 4.33
N ILE A 64 9.66 4.88 3.19
CA ILE A 64 10.99 5.44 2.88
C ILE A 64 10.99 6.23 1.56
N THR A 65 9.84 6.31 0.90
CA THR A 65 9.56 7.22 -0.23
C THR A 65 8.15 7.78 -0.07
N GLU A 66 7.81 8.84 -0.79
CA GLU A 66 6.43 9.17 -1.11
C GLU A 66 5.88 8.20 -2.18
N GLU A 67 4.57 8.29 -2.48
CA GLU A 67 3.96 7.61 -3.62
C GLU A 67 4.48 8.21 -4.93
N PHE A 68 4.84 7.38 -5.90
CA PHE A 68 5.27 7.82 -7.23
C PHE A 68 4.77 6.90 -8.35
N THR A 69 4.68 7.44 -9.56
CA THR A 69 4.35 6.69 -10.77
C THR A 69 5.62 6.09 -11.37
N ARG A 70 5.72 4.75 -11.37
CA ARG A 70 6.83 4.02 -11.95
C ARG A 70 6.75 4.06 -13.48
N ARG A 71 7.84 4.45 -14.16
CA ARG A 71 7.85 4.66 -15.62
C ARG A 71 7.66 3.38 -16.41
N ALA A 72 8.14 2.26 -15.90
CA ALA A 72 8.14 0.97 -16.61
C ALA A 72 6.72 0.47 -16.94
N ASP A 73 5.74 0.73 -16.07
CA ASP A 73 4.40 0.16 -16.17
C ASP A 73 3.27 1.10 -15.70
N SER A 74 3.59 2.38 -15.41
CA SER A 74 2.66 3.39 -14.93
C SER A 74 1.93 3.05 -13.63
N LYS A 75 2.43 2.06 -12.86
CA LYS A 75 1.86 1.77 -11.54
C LYS A 75 2.23 2.85 -10.53
N ILE A 76 1.30 3.13 -9.62
CA ILE A 76 1.61 3.91 -8.43
C ILE A 76 2.30 2.97 -7.43
N VAL A 77 3.44 3.42 -6.93
CA VAL A 77 4.35 2.63 -6.10
C VAL A 77 4.75 3.44 -4.88
N GLN A 78 4.95 2.76 -3.76
CA GLN A 78 5.63 3.34 -2.60
C GLN A 78 6.54 2.30 -1.96
N TYR A 79 7.75 2.70 -1.58
CA TYR A 79 8.65 1.84 -0.84
C TYR A 79 8.52 2.06 0.67
N PHE A 80 8.56 0.96 1.40
CA PHE A 80 8.71 0.85 2.84
C PHE A 80 10.03 0.14 3.13
N GLU A 81 10.51 0.16 4.36
CA GLU A 81 11.78 -0.50 4.70
C GLU A 81 11.86 -1.97 4.23
N ARG A 82 10.76 -2.72 4.35
CA ARG A 82 10.74 -4.17 4.10
C ARG A 82 9.99 -4.59 2.85
N ALA A 83 9.29 -3.67 2.18
CA ALA A 83 8.42 -4.00 1.06
C ALA A 83 8.24 -2.84 0.10
N ARG A 84 7.82 -3.17 -1.13
CA ARG A 84 7.31 -2.21 -2.11
C ARG A 84 5.82 -2.44 -2.25
N PHE A 85 5.00 -1.42 -2.10
CA PHE A 85 3.57 -1.50 -2.39
C PHE A 85 3.34 -1.05 -3.83
N GLU A 86 2.49 -1.77 -4.54
CA GLU A 86 2.07 -1.46 -5.89
C GLU A 86 0.55 -1.36 -5.91
N LEU A 87 0.03 -0.26 -6.46
CA LEU A 87 -1.39 -0.06 -6.66
C LEU A 87 -1.79 -0.65 -8.02
N ASP A 88 -2.82 -1.49 -8.00
CA ASP A 88 -3.49 -2.03 -9.16
C ASP A 88 -4.96 -1.60 -9.14
N VAL A 89 -5.50 -1.17 -10.29
CA VAL A 89 -6.90 -0.77 -10.42
C VAL A 89 -7.59 -1.76 -11.34
N ARG A 90 -8.49 -2.57 -10.79
CA ARG A 90 -9.27 -3.57 -11.53
C ARG A 90 -10.74 -3.23 -11.41
N ASN A 91 -11.42 -3.07 -12.54
CA ASN A 91 -12.86 -2.74 -12.60
C ASN A 91 -13.23 -1.51 -11.74
N GLY A 92 -12.39 -0.47 -11.73
CA GLY A 92 -12.59 0.74 -10.93
C GLY A 92 -12.28 0.61 -9.44
N GLN A 93 -11.85 -0.57 -8.97
CA GLN A 93 -11.47 -0.80 -7.58
C GLN A 93 -9.96 -0.86 -7.43
N ALA A 94 -9.44 -0.14 -6.44
CA ALA A 94 -8.02 -0.15 -6.08
C ALA A 94 -7.66 -1.34 -5.18
N PHE A 95 -6.61 -2.06 -5.57
CA PHE A 95 -5.99 -3.17 -4.85
C PHE A 95 -4.52 -2.85 -4.59
N VAL A 96 -4.04 -3.14 -3.39
CA VAL A 96 -2.62 -2.97 -3.04
C VAL A 96 -2.00 -4.36 -2.96
N GLU A 97 -0.92 -4.56 -3.70
CA GLU A 97 -0.10 -5.77 -3.66
C GLU A 97 1.34 -5.44 -3.25
N LEU A 98 2.07 -6.44 -2.76
CA LEU A 98 3.51 -6.30 -2.61
C LEU A 98 4.21 -6.54 -3.96
N GLY A 99 5.18 -5.70 -4.28
CA GLY A 99 6.10 -5.89 -5.39
C GLY A 99 6.90 -7.19 -5.23
N ARG A 100 7.33 -7.77 -6.35
CA ARG A 100 7.98 -9.09 -6.39
C ARG A 100 9.46 -9.03 -6.01
N LEU A 101 9.79 -8.32 -4.94
CA LEU A 101 11.17 -8.01 -4.55
C LEU A 101 12.01 -9.27 -4.31
N GLY A 102 11.41 -10.35 -3.80
CA GLY A 102 12.14 -11.60 -3.59
C GLY A 102 12.51 -12.29 -4.91
N ALA A 103 11.60 -12.31 -5.88
CA ALA A 103 11.90 -12.81 -7.22
C ALA A 103 12.88 -11.91 -7.98
N GLU A 104 12.76 -10.59 -7.84
CA GLU A 104 13.66 -9.60 -8.46
C GLU A 104 15.11 -9.78 -7.99
N ILE A 105 15.33 -10.01 -6.69
CA ILE A 105 16.68 -10.16 -6.13
C ILE A 105 17.28 -11.53 -6.45
N THR A 106 16.48 -12.59 -6.35
CA THR A 106 17.00 -13.96 -6.49
C THR A 106 17.08 -14.42 -7.95
N GLY A 107 16.28 -13.84 -8.84
CA GLY A 107 16.08 -14.34 -10.21
C GLY A 107 15.35 -15.69 -10.29
N ILE A 108 14.91 -16.25 -9.15
CA ILE A 108 14.23 -17.55 -9.11
C ILE A 108 12.80 -17.38 -9.63
N GLN A 109 12.44 -18.16 -10.65
CA GLN A 109 11.09 -18.20 -11.21
C GLN A 109 10.29 -19.45 -10.79
N GLN A 110 10.99 -20.52 -10.40
CA GLN A 110 10.36 -21.76 -9.97
C GLN A 110 10.00 -21.68 -8.48
N THR A 111 8.79 -22.12 -8.14
CA THR A 111 8.31 -22.11 -6.76
C THR A 111 8.59 -23.45 -6.10
N THR A 112 8.90 -23.43 -4.81
CA THR A 112 9.18 -24.63 -4.02
C THR A 112 8.07 -24.80 -2.98
N PRO A 113 7.27 -25.88 -2.97
CA PRO A 113 6.13 -25.99 -2.04
C PRO A 113 6.53 -26.16 -0.56
N ALA A 114 7.83 -26.24 -0.26
CA ALA A 114 8.34 -26.45 1.08
C ALA A 114 8.10 -25.22 1.97
N LEU A 115 7.21 -25.36 2.96
CA LEU A 115 6.95 -24.32 3.96
C LEU A 115 6.81 -24.99 5.33
N GLY A 116 7.62 -24.60 6.31
CA GLY A 116 7.70 -25.26 7.62
C GLY A 116 7.56 -24.30 8.81
N GLY A 117 7.40 -24.87 10.01
CA GLY A 117 7.56 -24.19 11.29
C GLY A 117 6.91 -22.81 11.42
N ALA A 118 7.71 -21.85 11.90
CA ALA A 118 7.27 -20.47 12.14
C ALA A 118 6.91 -19.73 10.85
N PHE A 119 7.62 -19.98 9.75
CA PHE A 119 7.35 -19.33 8.46
C PHE A 119 6.01 -19.75 7.87
N ARG A 120 5.63 -21.04 7.95
CA ARG A 120 4.29 -21.50 7.56
C ARG A 120 3.20 -20.75 8.32
N THR A 121 3.34 -20.70 9.64
CA THR A 121 2.34 -20.07 10.52
C THR A 121 2.21 -18.58 10.22
N PHE A 122 3.35 -17.88 10.07
CA PHE A 122 3.35 -16.46 9.75
C PHE A 122 2.75 -16.18 8.37
N TRP A 123 3.16 -16.94 7.34
CA TRP A 123 2.65 -16.80 5.98
C TRP A 123 1.12 -16.97 5.93
N GLN A 124 0.58 -18.04 6.52
CA GLN A 124 -0.86 -18.31 6.54
C GLN A 124 -1.65 -17.21 7.24
N ARG A 125 -1.19 -16.76 8.42
CA ARG A 125 -1.88 -15.74 9.21
C ARG A 125 -1.86 -14.36 8.56
N ASN A 126 -0.83 -14.06 7.77
CA ASN A 126 -0.62 -12.73 7.18
C ASN A 126 -1.04 -12.66 5.70
N GLY A 127 -1.88 -13.60 5.23
CA GLY A 127 -2.53 -13.54 3.91
C GLY A 127 -1.91 -14.41 2.82
N GLY A 128 -0.89 -15.21 3.17
CA GLY A 128 -0.34 -16.26 2.34
C GLY A 128 0.05 -15.81 0.94
N THR A 129 -0.33 -16.60 -0.07
CA THR A 129 -0.01 -16.35 -1.49
C THR A 129 -0.48 -14.98 -1.96
N ALA A 130 -1.62 -14.51 -1.46
CA ALA A 130 -2.17 -13.22 -1.88
C ALA A 130 -1.28 -12.03 -1.47
N ILE A 131 -0.48 -12.17 -0.41
CA ILE A 131 0.38 -11.10 0.09
C ILE A 131 1.85 -11.34 -0.23
N PHE A 132 2.38 -12.52 0.06
CA PHE A 132 3.81 -12.81 -0.09
C PHE A 132 4.15 -13.56 -1.37
N GLY A 133 3.13 -14.02 -2.10
CA GLY A 133 3.31 -14.97 -3.19
C GLY A 133 3.76 -16.34 -2.69
N GLN A 134 4.20 -17.16 -3.64
CA GLN A 134 4.69 -18.50 -3.37
C GLN A 134 6.12 -18.48 -2.79
N PRO A 135 6.48 -19.47 -1.97
CA PRO A 135 7.87 -19.73 -1.61
C PRO A 135 8.73 -20.02 -2.85
N LEU A 136 9.90 -19.37 -2.91
CA LEU A 136 10.92 -19.57 -3.95
C LEU A 136 11.97 -20.61 -3.51
N THR A 137 12.28 -20.65 -2.21
CA THR A 137 13.25 -21.59 -1.63
C THR A 137 12.59 -22.44 -0.55
N SER A 138 13.23 -23.54 -0.16
CA SER A 138 13.03 -24.12 1.17
C SER A 138 13.60 -23.18 2.25
N GLU A 139 13.25 -23.43 3.51
CA GLU A 139 13.92 -22.79 4.66
C GLU A 139 15.37 -23.27 4.75
N TYR A 140 16.33 -22.34 4.93
CA TYR A 140 17.75 -22.65 5.09
C TYR A 140 18.45 -21.66 6.03
N ARG A 141 19.65 -22.02 6.50
CA ARG A 141 20.50 -21.15 7.33
C ARG A 141 21.41 -20.32 6.44
N GLU A 142 21.41 -19.02 6.65
CA GLU A 142 22.19 -18.05 5.89
C GLU A 142 23.12 -17.26 6.83
N ALA A 143 24.40 -17.21 6.50
CA ALA A 143 25.39 -16.43 7.24
C ALA A 143 25.04 -14.94 7.24
N GLN A 144 25.20 -14.28 8.38
CA GLN A 144 24.89 -12.86 8.51
C GLN A 144 26.16 -12.00 8.42
N PRO A 145 26.10 -10.78 7.87
CA PRO A 145 27.27 -9.89 7.75
C PRO A 145 27.97 -9.56 9.08
N GLY A 146 27.29 -9.69 10.21
CA GLY A 146 27.84 -9.50 11.56
C GLY A 146 28.24 -10.79 12.30
N GLY A 147 28.30 -11.92 11.58
CA GLY A 147 28.54 -13.24 12.16
C GLY A 147 27.26 -13.95 12.62
N GLY A 148 27.39 -15.27 12.80
CA GLY A 148 26.27 -16.15 13.07
C GLY A 148 25.41 -16.46 11.84
N GLU A 149 24.37 -17.25 12.05
CA GLU A 149 23.45 -17.69 11.01
C GLU A 149 22.03 -17.29 11.33
N ARG A 150 21.25 -16.98 10.29
CA ARG A 150 19.82 -16.75 10.39
C ARG A 150 19.08 -17.78 9.56
N VAL A 151 18.02 -18.32 10.13
CA VAL A 151 17.07 -19.12 9.37
C VAL A 151 16.26 -18.17 8.50
N VAL A 152 16.26 -18.42 7.18
CA VAL A 152 15.60 -17.57 6.19
C VAL A 152 14.83 -18.40 5.17
N GLN A 153 13.88 -17.75 4.49
CA GLN A 153 13.21 -18.32 3.34
C GLN A 153 12.77 -17.20 2.38
N TRP A 154 12.99 -17.42 1.08
CA TRP A 154 12.57 -16.48 0.04
C TRP A 154 11.17 -16.82 -0.47
N PHE A 155 10.41 -15.78 -0.75
CA PHE A 155 9.09 -15.80 -1.37
C PHE A 155 9.10 -14.83 -2.55
N GLU A 156 8.13 -14.94 -3.46
CA GLU A 156 8.08 -14.07 -4.65
C GLU A 156 8.14 -12.58 -4.29
N ARG A 157 7.50 -12.18 -3.18
CA ARG A 157 7.34 -10.77 -2.80
C ARG A 157 8.09 -10.37 -1.52
N ALA A 158 8.79 -11.29 -0.88
CA ALA A 158 9.47 -11.03 0.39
C ALA A 158 10.59 -12.03 0.68
N LYS A 159 11.41 -11.73 1.68
CA LYS A 159 12.25 -12.70 2.37
C LYS A 159 11.85 -12.72 3.84
N PHE A 160 11.62 -13.90 4.38
CA PHE A 160 11.35 -14.07 5.81
C PHE A 160 12.65 -14.43 6.53
N GLU A 161 12.76 -13.91 7.74
CA GLU A 161 13.92 -14.04 8.59
C GLU A 161 13.46 -14.37 10.02
N LEU A 162 14.04 -15.39 10.64
CA LEU A 162 13.74 -15.73 12.04
C LEU A 162 14.73 -15.00 12.96
N VAL A 163 14.23 -14.00 13.70
CA VAL A 163 15.02 -13.16 14.60
C VAL A 163 14.43 -13.23 16.00
N GLY A 164 15.19 -13.76 16.97
CA GLY A 164 14.71 -13.89 18.36
C GLY A 164 13.42 -14.72 18.50
N GLY A 165 13.24 -15.73 17.65
CA GLY A 165 12.03 -16.56 17.60
C GLY A 165 10.84 -15.93 16.87
N GLN A 166 10.97 -14.70 16.35
CA GLN A 166 9.93 -14.02 15.60
C GLN A 166 10.26 -13.96 14.12
N VAL A 167 9.24 -14.14 13.28
CA VAL A 167 9.37 -13.97 11.83
C VAL A 167 9.31 -12.48 11.51
N ARG A 168 10.29 -12.00 10.73
CA ARG A 168 10.34 -10.64 10.20
C ARG A 168 10.55 -10.68 8.71
N LEU A 169 10.07 -9.65 8.02
CA LEU A 169 10.47 -9.42 6.63
C LEU A 169 11.87 -8.79 6.59
N ALA A 170 12.70 -9.24 5.67
CA ALA A 170 13.99 -8.61 5.38
C ALA A 170 13.80 -7.19 4.81
N LEU A 171 14.83 -6.37 4.87
CA LEU A 171 14.83 -4.96 4.44
C LEU A 171 14.92 -4.80 2.91
N LEU A 172 14.15 -5.59 2.16
CA LEU A 172 14.23 -5.62 0.69
C LEU A 172 13.77 -4.31 0.06
N GLY A 173 12.85 -3.59 0.71
CA GLY A 173 12.42 -2.29 0.23
C GLY A 173 13.53 -1.26 0.35
N SER A 174 14.23 -1.18 1.49
CA SER A 174 15.42 -0.33 1.65
C SER A 174 16.54 -0.68 0.67
N LEU A 175 16.70 -1.96 0.32
CA LEU A 175 17.71 -2.41 -0.64
C LEU A 175 17.42 -1.97 -2.08
N LEU A 176 16.13 -1.86 -2.45
CA LEU A 176 15.70 -1.66 -3.84
C LEU A 176 15.01 -0.31 -4.11
N ALA A 177 14.87 0.55 -3.11
CA ALA A 177 14.27 1.87 -3.30
C ALA A 177 15.20 2.73 -4.19
N PRO A 178 14.67 3.45 -5.20
CA PRO A 178 15.47 4.38 -5.99
C PRO A 178 16.08 5.47 -5.08
N PRO A 179 17.41 5.66 -5.06
CA PRO A 179 18.07 6.58 -4.13
C PRO A 179 17.54 8.02 -4.19
N GLN A 180 17.16 8.49 -5.38
CA GLN A 180 16.61 9.84 -5.57
C GLN A 180 15.26 10.07 -4.87
N LEU A 181 14.54 9.01 -4.52
CA LEU A 181 13.24 9.08 -3.84
C LEU A 181 13.35 8.99 -2.31
N LEU A 182 14.55 8.78 -1.77
CA LEU A 182 14.78 8.61 -0.33
C LEU A 182 14.85 9.94 0.44
N ALA A 183 15.02 11.06 -0.27
CA ALA A 183 15.08 12.39 0.34
C ALA A 183 13.81 12.67 1.16
N PRO A 184 13.93 13.13 2.42
CA PRO A 184 12.78 13.46 3.26
C PRO A 184 11.83 14.45 2.59
N TRP A 185 10.53 14.18 2.70
CA TRP A 185 9.48 15.12 2.33
C TRP A 185 9.31 16.19 3.42
N PRO A 186 9.07 17.46 3.06
CA PRO A 186 8.83 18.52 4.04
C PRO A 186 7.64 18.17 4.97
N PRO A 187 7.78 18.30 6.30
CA PRO A 187 6.76 17.87 7.26
C PRO A 187 5.47 18.70 7.21
N ASP A 188 5.55 19.92 6.73
CA ASP A 188 4.47 20.91 6.64
C ASP A 188 3.78 20.94 5.27
N VAL A 189 4.27 20.15 4.30
CA VAL A 189 3.71 20.07 2.96
C VAL A 189 2.90 18.78 2.83
N ALA A 190 1.57 18.92 2.77
CA ALA A 190 0.68 17.79 2.56
C ALA A 190 1.04 17.06 1.24
N PRO A 191 1.21 15.73 1.25
CA PRO A 191 1.60 14.99 0.05
C PRO A 191 0.46 14.98 -0.98
N GLY A 192 0.71 15.57 -2.15
CA GLY A 192 -0.25 15.78 -3.25
C GLY A 192 -0.51 14.56 -4.15
N ALA A 193 -0.49 14.72 -5.47
CA ALA A 193 -0.50 13.58 -6.38
C ALA A 193 0.79 12.74 -6.23
N PRO A 194 0.83 11.48 -6.71
CA PRO A 194 2.08 10.73 -6.81
C PRO A 194 3.16 11.54 -7.56
N LEU A 195 4.41 11.37 -7.13
CA LEU A 195 5.58 11.95 -7.80
C LEU A 195 5.87 11.21 -9.11
N ASN A 196 6.74 11.78 -9.92
CA ASN A 196 7.48 11.08 -10.97
C ASN A 196 8.58 10.21 -10.34
N GLU A 197 9.06 9.22 -11.08
CA GLU A 197 10.16 8.34 -10.66
C GLU A 197 11.53 9.06 -10.51
N ASP A 198 11.64 10.30 -11.00
CA ASP A 198 12.78 11.19 -10.74
C ASP A 198 12.62 12.03 -9.45
N GLY A 199 11.52 11.87 -8.73
CA GLY A 199 11.22 12.57 -7.48
C GLY A 199 10.52 13.92 -7.65
N THR A 200 10.22 14.33 -8.87
CA THR A 200 9.50 15.59 -9.12
C THR A 200 7.98 15.41 -8.99
N PRO A 201 7.21 16.38 -8.48
CA PRO A 201 5.75 16.31 -8.52
C PRO A 201 5.22 16.20 -9.95
N LEU A 202 4.17 15.38 -10.17
CA LEU A 202 3.44 15.40 -11.43
C LEU A 202 2.83 16.81 -11.66
N PRO A 203 2.82 17.31 -12.91
CA PRO A 203 2.20 18.59 -13.21
C PRO A 203 0.70 18.57 -12.85
N PRO A 204 0.13 19.70 -12.39
CA PRO A 204 -1.30 19.79 -12.10
C PRO A 204 -2.13 19.33 -13.31
N GLY A 205 -2.97 18.30 -13.14
CA GLY A 205 -3.86 17.78 -14.18
C GLY A 205 -3.44 16.47 -14.87
N ALA A 206 -2.29 15.90 -14.57
CA ALA A 206 -1.84 14.63 -15.18
C ALA A 206 -2.56 13.38 -14.63
N GLY A 207 -3.27 13.48 -13.50
CA GLY A 207 -3.99 12.38 -12.86
C GLY A 207 -5.50 12.48 -13.09
N GLY A 208 -5.99 12.11 -14.27
CA GLY A 208 -7.43 12.18 -14.55
C GLY A 208 -7.83 11.90 -16.00
N GLY A 209 -7.22 10.91 -16.65
CA GLY A 209 -7.74 10.39 -17.92
C GLY A 209 -8.98 9.52 -17.66
N ASN A 210 -10.16 10.11 -17.74
CA ASN A 210 -11.42 9.38 -17.84
C ASN A 210 -11.48 8.67 -19.21
N PRO A 211 -11.66 7.34 -19.32
CA PRO A 211 -11.95 6.73 -20.60
C PRO A 211 -13.39 7.12 -20.97
N GLY A 212 -13.52 7.80 -22.12
CA GLY A 212 -14.82 8.01 -22.77
C GLY A 212 -15.41 6.71 -23.31
#